data_AF-A0A834CBH7-F1
#
_entry.id   AF-A0A834CBH7-F1
#
_cell.length_a   1.000
_cell.length_b   1.000
_cell.length_c   1.000
_cell.angle_alpha   90.00
_cell.angle_beta   90.00
_cell.angle_gamma   90.00
#
_symmetry.space_group_name_H-M   'P 1'
#
loop_
_entity.id
_entity.type
_entity.pdbx_description
1 polymer ?
#
loop_
_entity_poly.entity_id
_entity_poly.type
_entity_poly.pdbx_seq_one_letter_code
_entity_poly.pdbx_strand_id
1 'polypeptide(L)'
;MNLLVERSKDPNLPSVNTFNTFFYPKLCSNGYYAVRRWTKKMDIFAKDILLVPIHLGMHWCLSVVDFRKKSITYFDSMGGKNDKACQALFDYLQLESKDKKGKELATSGWTLHSKEPKEIPQQMNGSDCGMFTCKYADYITKDKPITFTQKHMPYFRRRMVWEILNHKLL
;
A
#
# COMPACT_ATOMS: atom_id res chain seq x y z
N MET A 1 -5.02 -7.57 1.19
CA MET A 1 -5.84 -6.64 0.37
C MET A 1 -6.26 -7.27 -0.97
N ASN A 2 -6.54 -8.58 -1.03
CA ASN A 2 -6.71 -9.28 -2.31
C ASN A 2 -7.99 -8.91 -3.05
N LEU A 3 -9.09 -8.60 -2.35
CA LEU A 3 -10.32 -8.13 -2.99
C LEU A 3 -10.13 -6.81 -3.76
N LEU A 4 -9.18 -5.96 -3.34
CA LEU A 4 -8.82 -4.75 -4.10
C LEU A 4 -8.09 -5.08 -5.40
N VAL A 5 -7.21 -6.08 -5.35
CA VAL A 5 -6.52 -6.60 -6.55
C VAL A 5 -7.51 -7.24 -7.51
N GLU A 6 -8.47 -8.03 -7.01
CA GLU A 6 -9.52 -8.63 -7.84
C GLU A 6 -10.40 -7.56 -8.50
N ARG A 7 -10.81 -6.53 -7.75
CA ARG A 7 -11.55 -5.39 -8.31
C ARG A 7 -10.75 -4.64 -9.39
N SER A 8 -9.43 -4.53 -9.23
CA SER A 8 -8.57 -3.83 -10.21
C SER A 8 -8.46 -4.49 -11.57
N LYS A 9 -9.11 -5.65 -11.77
CA LYS A 9 -9.27 -6.27 -13.10
C LYS A 9 -10.31 -5.55 -13.96
N ASP A 10 -11.15 -4.68 -13.38
CA ASP A 10 -11.99 -3.77 -14.14
C ASP A 10 -11.08 -2.79 -14.93
N PRO A 11 -11.20 -2.73 -16.27
CA PRO A 11 -10.34 -1.90 -17.12
C PRO A 11 -10.50 -0.39 -16.88
N ASN A 12 -11.58 0.04 -16.20
CA ASN A 12 -11.77 1.45 -15.84
C ASN A 12 -11.01 1.86 -14.57
N LEU A 13 -10.35 0.92 -13.90
CA LEU A 13 -9.59 1.15 -12.67
C LEU A 13 -8.08 0.95 -12.91
N PRO A 14 -7.23 1.60 -12.10
CA PRO A 14 -5.79 1.33 -12.12
C PRO A 14 -5.54 -0.14 -11.80
N SER A 15 -4.59 -0.76 -12.50
CA SER A 15 -4.16 -2.13 -12.20
C SER A 15 -3.39 -2.18 -10.89
N VAL A 16 -3.80 -3.06 -9.98
CA VAL A 16 -3.26 -3.11 -8.62
C VAL A 16 -2.52 -4.42 -8.37
N ASN A 17 -1.49 -4.35 -7.55
CA ASN A 17 -0.98 -5.50 -6.82
C ASN A 17 -0.80 -5.19 -5.34
N THR A 18 -0.66 -6.22 -4.52
CA THR A 18 -0.40 -6.07 -3.08
C THR A 18 0.63 -7.08 -2.64
N PHE A 19 1.57 -6.64 -1.80
CA PHE A 19 2.30 -7.58 -0.97
C PHE A 19 1.43 -8.07 0.19
N ASN A 20 1.81 -9.22 0.76
CA ASN A 20 1.28 -9.63 2.05
C ASN A 20 1.93 -8.79 3.18
N THR A 21 1.35 -8.88 4.37
CA THR A 21 1.74 -8.07 5.55
C THR A 21 3.11 -8.42 6.13
N PHE A 22 3.73 -9.53 5.69
CA PHE A 22 5.05 -9.98 6.16
C PHE A 22 6.19 -9.47 5.29
N PHE A 23 5.89 -8.95 4.09
CA PHE A 23 6.91 -8.51 3.14
C PHE A 23 7.79 -7.42 3.73
N TYR A 24 7.20 -6.33 4.22
CA TYR A 24 7.96 -5.17 4.68
C TYR A 24 8.82 -5.51 5.91
N PRO A 25 8.32 -6.16 6.98
CA PRO A 25 9.16 -6.61 8.08
C PRO A 25 10.33 -7.48 7.61
N LYS A 26 10.09 -8.42 6.68
CA LYS A 26 11.13 -9.31 6.16
C LYS A 26 12.18 -8.59 5.32
N LEU A 27 11.75 -7.62 4.52
CA LEU A 27 12.64 -6.74 3.75
C LEU A 27 13.55 -5.95 4.69
N CYS A 28 12.99 -5.33 5.73
CA CYS A 28 13.77 -4.53 6.68
C CYS A 28 14.76 -5.38 7.49
N SER A 29 14.37 -6.59 7.92
CA SER A 29 15.22 -7.43 8.78
C SER A 29 16.30 -8.19 8.01
N ASN A 30 16.04 -8.58 6.76
CA ASN A 30 16.91 -9.51 6.02
C ASN A 30 17.32 -9.00 4.63
N GLY A 31 16.88 -7.82 4.23
CA GLY A 31 17.21 -7.21 2.94
C GLY A 31 16.55 -7.88 1.75
N TYR A 32 16.89 -7.36 0.56
CA TYR A 32 16.29 -7.74 -0.72
C TYR A 32 16.37 -9.24 -1.02
N TYR A 33 17.52 -9.88 -0.79
CA TYR A 33 17.73 -11.28 -1.18
C TYR A 33 16.79 -12.26 -0.46
N ALA A 34 16.30 -11.90 0.73
CA ALA A 34 15.32 -12.70 1.46
C ALA A 34 13.91 -12.64 0.85
N VAL A 35 13.59 -11.58 0.11
CA VAL A 35 12.27 -11.34 -0.49
C VAL A 35 12.25 -11.40 -2.01
N ARG A 36 13.40 -11.46 -2.69
CA ARG A 36 13.52 -11.45 -4.18
C ARG A 36 12.70 -12.53 -4.91
N ARG A 37 12.35 -13.62 -4.24
CA ARG A 37 11.55 -14.72 -4.81
C ARG A 37 10.04 -14.53 -4.65
N TRP A 38 9.61 -13.55 -3.84
CA TRP A 38 8.19 -13.34 -3.52
C TRP A 38 7.39 -12.84 -4.74
N THR A 39 8.08 -12.20 -5.67
CA THR A 39 7.56 -11.71 -6.96
C THR A 39 7.87 -12.65 -8.12
N LYS A 40 8.35 -13.89 -7.90
CA LYS A 40 8.79 -14.80 -8.97
C LYS A 40 7.74 -15.04 -10.07
N LYS A 41 6.45 -15.02 -9.70
CA LYS A 41 5.32 -15.26 -10.63
C LYS A 41 4.57 -13.97 -10.99
N MET A 42 5.17 -12.82 -10.76
CA MET A 42 4.47 -11.54 -10.78
C MET A 42 5.40 -10.43 -11.26
N ASP A 43 5.02 -9.77 -12.35
CA ASP A 43 5.67 -8.55 -12.77
C ASP A 43 5.06 -7.33 -12.08
N ILE A 44 5.69 -6.87 -11.00
CA ILE A 44 5.19 -5.70 -10.25
C ILE A 44 5.29 -4.40 -11.04
N PHE A 45 6.20 -4.31 -12.02
CA PHE A 45 6.39 -3.11 -12.84
C PHE A 45 5.35 -2.98 -13.96
N ALA A 46 4.59 -4.04 -14.25
CA ALA A 46 3.47 -4.02 -15.19
C ALA A 46 2.15 -3.58 -14.52
N LYS A 47 2.22 -3.01 -13.32
CA LYS A 47 1.06 -2.56 -12.54
C LYS A 47 1.14 -1.06 -12.35
N ASP A 48 -0.01 -0.43 -12.19
CA ASP A 48 -0.11 0.99 -11.90
C ASP A 48 0.20 1.27 -10.43
N ILE A 49 -0.37 0.45 -9.54
CA ILE A 49 -0.30 0.64 -8.09
C ILE A 49 0.19 -0.64 -7.41
N LEU A 50 1.13 -0.50 -6.49
CA LEU A 50 1.58 -1.55 -5.58
C LEU A 50 1.29 -1.14 -4.14
N LEU A 51 0.43 -1.91 -3.48
CA LEU A 51 0.07 -1.73 -2.07
C LEU A 51 1.04 -2.53 -1.19
N VAL A 52 1.57 -1.85 -0.17
CA VAL A 52 2.46 -2.45 0.82
C VAL A 52 1.91 -2.20 2.23
N PRO A 53 1.09 -3.12 2.77
CA PRO A 53 0.68 -3.06 4.16
C PRO A 53 1.90 -3.17 5.08
N ILE A 54 2.01 -2.27 6.05
CA ILE A 54 3.12 -2.21 7.00
C ILE A 54 2.58 -2.50 8.41
N HIS A 55 3.22 -3.46 9.08
CA HIS A 55 2.92 -3.80 10.47
C HIS A 55 4.05 -3.34 11.38
N LEU A 56 3.77 -2.42 12.31
CA LEU A 56 4.71 -1.87 13.28
C LEU A 56 4.36 -2.35 14.70
N GLY A 57 4.25 -3.67 14.88
CA GLY A 57 3.97 -4.30 16.18
C GLY A 57 2.50 -4.26 16.58
N MET A 58 1.97 -3.09 16.94
CA MET A 58 0.56 -2.91 17.33
C MET A 58 -0.20 -2.00 16.36
N HIS A 59 0.49 -1.46 15.36
CA HIS A 59 -0.03 -0.42 14.48
C HIS A 59 0.07 -0.83 13.01
N TRP A 60 -0.98 -0.54 12.26
CA TRP A 60 -1.08 -0.82 10.83
C TRP A 60 -0.99 0.47 10.03
N CYS A 61 -0.10 0.45 9.04
CA CYS A 61 0.12 1.55 8.11
C CYS A 61 0.10 1.04 6.67
N LEU A 62 0.19 1.96 5.72
CA LEU A 62 0.23 1.63 4.30
C LEU A 62 1.33 2.45 3.61
N SER A 63 2.20 1.78 2.86
CA SER A 63 2.94 2.42 1.78
C SER A 63 2.30 2.07 0.44
N VAL A 64 2.22 3.06 -0.45
CA VAL A 64 1.73 2.89 -1.82
C VAL A 64 2.81 3.34 -2.79
N VAL A 65 3.15 2.46 -3.73
CA VAL A 65 3.90 2.84 -4.93
C VAL A 65 2.89 3.09 -6.04
N ASP A 66 2.92 4.28 -6.64
CA ASP A 66 2.16 4.60 -7.86
C ASP A 66 3.19 4.81 -8.99
N PHE A 67 3.33 3.81 -9.86
CA PHE A 67 4.33 3.83 -10.94
C PHE A 67 4.00 4.87 -12.01
N ARG A 68 2.72 5.21 -12.19
CA ARG A 68 2.26 6.24 -13.13
C ARG A 68 2.73 7.63 -12.70
N LYS A 69 2.73 7.87 -11.38
CA LYS A 69 3.17 9.13 -10.75
C LYS A 69 4.63 9.10 -10.32
N LYS A 70 5.31 7.95 -10.43
CA LYS A 70 6.64 7.71 -9.86
C LYS A 70 6.70 8.18 -8.40
N SER A 71 5.76 7.74 -7.58
CA SER A 71 5.69 8.15 -6.18
C SER A 71 5.63 6.97 -5.23
N ILE A 72 6.30 7.10 -4.09
CA ILE A 72 6.13 6.22 -2.93
C ILE A 72 5.58 7.07 -1.80
N THR A 73 4.36 6.76 -1.36
CA THR A 73 3.66 7.54 -0.34
C THR A 73 3.31 6.67 0.85
N TYR A 74 3.68 7.13 2.05
CA TYR A 74 3.34 6.48 3.31
C TYR A 74 2.11 7.15 3.95
N PHE A 75 1.20 6.32 4.45
CA PHE A 75 -0.07 6.71 5.05
C PHE A 75 -0.16 6.12 6.46
N ASP A 76 -0.41 7.02 7.42
CA ASP A 76 -0.51 6.69 8.84
C ASP A 76 -1.72 7.43 9.44
N SER A 77 -2.64 6.67 10.03
CA SER A 77 -3.83 7.23 10.68
C SER A 77 -3.56 7.79 12.08
N MET A 78 -2.35 7.62 12.63
CA MET A 78 -1.90 8.23 13.88
C MET A 78 -0.90 9.39 13.64
N GLY A 79 -0.72 9.81 12.39
CA GLY A 79 0.08 10.98 12.03
C GLY A 79 1.59 10.74 12.04
N GLY A 80 2.02 9.48 12.18
CA GLY A 80 3.41 9.10 12.10
C GLY A 80 4.01 9.31 10.72
N LYS A 81 5.28 9.69 10.66
CA LYS A 81 6.08 9.70 9.43
C LYS A 81 6.97 8.47 9.37
N ASN A 82 7.18 7.97 8.16
CA ASN A 82 8.11 6.87 7.95
C ASN A 82 8.80 6.98 6.59
N ASP A 83 9.54 8.07 6.39
CA ASP A 83 10.28 8.30 5.14
C ASP A 83 11.33 7.22 4.89
N LYS A 84 11.82 6.58 5.96
CA LYS A 84 12.68 5.39 5.89
C LYS A 84 11.97 4.20 5.22
N ALA A 85 10.68 4.00 5.48
CA ALA A 85 9.91 2.97 4.79
C ALA A 85 9.79 3.27 3.28
N CYS A 86 9.56 4.53 2.92
CA CYS A 86 9.54 4.94 1.52
C CYS A 86 10.89 4.69 0.84
N GLN A 87 12.00 5.06 1.50
CA GLN A 87 13.34 4.83 0.97
C GLN A 87 13.65 3.33 0.82
N ALA A 88 13.36 2.52 1.84
CA ALA A 88 13.59 1.07 1.78
C ALA A 88 12.81 0.41 0.64
N LEU A 89 11.59 0.88 0.36
CA LEU A 89 10.80 0.42 -0.79
C LEU A 89 11.39 0.90 -2.11
N PHE A 90 11.94 2.11 -2.17
CA PHE A 90 12.60 2.59 -3.37
C PHE A 90 13.86 1.78 -3.71
N ASP A 91 14.69 1.51 -2.70
CA ASP A 91 15.87 0.66 -2.82
C ASP A 91 15.49 -0.75 -3.26
N TYR A 92 14.39 -1.30 -2.70
CA TYR A 92 13.81 -2.57 -3.15
C TYR A 92 13.43 -2.54 -4.64
N LEU A 93 12.77 -1.49 -5.12
CA LEU A 93 12.37 -1.38 -6.53
C LEU A 93 13.57 -1.29 -7.48
N GLN A 94 14.66 -0.64 -7.08
CA GLN A 94 15.88 -0.59 -7.89
C GLN A 94 16.50 -1.99 -8.03
N LEU A 95 16.66 -2.70 -6.90
CA LEU A 95 17.19 -4.07 -6.90
C LEU A 95 16.28 -5.05 -7.64
N GLU A 96 14.95 -4.90 -7.50
CA GLU A 96 13.97 -5.71 -8.21
C GLU A 96 13.99 -5.46 -9.72
N SER A 97 14.17 -4.21 -10.16
CA SER A 97 14.33 -3.89 -11.58
C SER A 97 15.58 -4.53 -12.14
N LYS A 98 16.69 -4.48 -11.40
CA LYS A 98 17.94 -5.13 -11.81
C LYS A 98 17.80 -6.66 -11.91
N ASP A 99 17.22 -7.31 -10.90
CA ASP A 99 17.07 -8.78 -10.84
C ASP A 99 16.05 -9.31 -11.86
N LYS A 100 14.92 -8.61 -12.08
CA LYS A 100 13.82 -9.11 -12.93
C LYS A 100 13.80 -8.56 -14.35
N LYS A 101 14.31 -7.35 -14.55
CA LYS A 101 14.29 -6.64 -15.84
C LYS A 101 15.66 -6.45 -16.45
N GLY A 102 16.74 -6.78 -15.72
CA GLY A 102 18.11 -6.61 -16.19
C GLY A 102 18.48 -5.14 -16.44
N LYS A 103 17.75 -4.18 -15.86
CA LYS A 103 17.97 -2.74 -16.05
C LYS A 103 17.85 -1.97 -14.76
N GLU A 104 18.61 -0.88 -14.68
CA GLU A 104 18.52 0.07 -13.57
C GLU A 104 17.18 0.82 -13.62
N LEU A 105 16.57 1.03 -12.45
CA LEU A 105 15.37 1.86 -12.34
C LEU A 105 15.80 3.33 -12.38
N ALA A 106 15.21 4.13 -13.27
CA ALA A 106 15.48 5.56 -13.33
C ALA A 106 15.13 6.22 -11.98
N THR A 107 16.10 6.88 -11.36
CA THR A 107 15.93 7.53 -10.05
C THR A 107 15.31 8.92 -10.18
N SER A 108 15.51 9.58 -11.31
CA SER A 108 14.97 10.92 -11.58
C SER A 108 13.44 10.92 -11.66
N GLY A 109 12.84 11.92 -11.03
CA GLY A 109 11.39 12.13 -11.02
C GLY A 109 10.61 11.29 -10.00
N TRP A 110 11.29 10.48 -9.18
CA TRP A 110 10.63 9.80 -8.07
C TRP A 110 10.42 10.72 -6.87
N THR A 111 9.21 10.71 -6.31
CA THR A 111 8.88 11.45 -5.08
C THR A 111 8.60 10.48 -3.95
N LEU A 112 9.28 10.65 -2.82
CA LEU A 112 9.12 9.84 -1.61
C LEU A 112 8.55 10.74 -0.51
N HIS A 113 7.39 10.39 0.05
CA HIS A 113 6.68 11.30 0.94
C HIS A 113 5.81 10.57 1.97
N SER A 114 5.89 10.96 3.24
CA SER A 114 4.90 10.58 4.25
C SER A 114 3.79 11.62 4.32
N LYS A 115 2.52 11.19 4.26
CA LYS A 115 1.38 12.10 4.42
C LYS A 115 1.36 12.74 5.80
N GLU A 116 1.18 14.06 5.82
CA GLU A 116 0.99 14.84 7.04
C GLU A 116 -0.40 14.59 7.64
N PRO A 117 -0.57 14.76 8.97
CA PRO A 117 -1.86 14.56 9.63
C PRO A 117 -3.02 15.38 9.05
N LYS A 118 -2.72 16.56 8.47
CA LYS A 118 -3.71 17.45 7.85
C LYS A 118 -4.14 17.02 6.44
N GLU A 119 -3.40 16.12 5.79
CA GLU A 119 -3.67 15.70 4.41
C GLU A 119 -4.59 14.47 4.33
N ILE A 120 -4.71 13.70 5.41
CA ILE A 120 -5.49 12.45 5.46
C ILE A 120 -6.24 12.35 6.80
N PRO A 121 -7.43 11.72 6.84
CA PRO A 121 -8.22 11.63 8.06
C PRO A 121 -7.49 10.81 9.12
N GLN A 122 -7.43 11.31 10.35
CA GLN A 122 -6.77 10.61 11.46
C GLN A 122 -7.75 9.73 12.24
N GLN A 123 -7.24 8.66 12.84
CA GLN A 123 -7.99 7.87 13.81
C GLN A 123 -8.06 8.60 15.15
N MET A 124 -9.12 8.33 15.93
CA MET A 124 -9.35 8.92 17.26
C MET A 124 -9.46 7.86 18.36
N ASN A 125 -8.97 6.64 18.09
CA ASN A 125 -8.93 5.53 19.06
C ASN A 125 -7.70 4.64 18.82
N GLY A 126 -7.53 3.60 19.63
CA GLY A 126 -6.38 2.68 19.56
C GLY A 126 -6.59 1.40 18.73
N SER A 127 -7.68 1.28 17.97
CA SER A 127 -8.05 -0.01 17.35
C SER A 127 -8.42 0.05 15.86
N ASP A 128 -8.60 1.25 15.30
CA ASP A 128 -9.02 1.43 13.90
C ASP A 128 -7.89 1.53 12.87
N CYS A 129 -6.61 1.50 13.27
CA CYS A 129 -5.48 1.63 12.34
C CYS A 129 -5.55 0.67 11.13
N GLY A 130 -5.95 -0.59 11.36
CA GLY A 130 -6.17 -1.58 10.30
C GLY A 130 -7.33 -1.21 9.36
N MET A 131 -8.40 -0.62 9.90
CA MET A 131 -9.54 -0.13 9.11
C MET A 131 -9.13 1.05 8.24
N PHE A 132 -8.44 2.04 8.80
CA PHE A 132 -7.91 3.18 8.04
C PHE A 132 -6.97 2.71 6.93
N THR A 133 -6.02 1.82 7.24
CA THR A 133 -5.12 1.18 6.25
C THR A 133 -5.89 0.57 5.08
N CYS A 134 -6.95 -0.20 5.37
CA CYS A 134 -7.80 -0.79 4.32
C CYS A 134 -8.59 0.25 3.53
N LYS A 135 -9.13 1.28 4.19
CA LYS A 135 -9.94 2.31 3.53
C LYS A 135 -9.08 3.30 2.73
N TYR A 136 -7.86 3.61 3.15
CA TYR A 136 -6.90 4.35 2.33
C TYR A 136 -6.65 3.60 1.02
N ALA A 137 -6.27 2.33 1.11
CA ALA A 137 -6.05 1.49 -0.07
C ALA A 137 -7.29 1.42 -0.97
N ASP A 138 -8.49 1.29 -0.41
CA ASP A 138 -9.73 1.28 -1.17
C ASP A 138 -9.92 2.55 -2.00
N TYR A 139 -9.74 3.72 -1.41
CA TYR A 139 -9.90 5.01 -2.10
C TYR A 139 -8.81 5.23 -3.16
N ILE A 140 -7.55 4.96 -2.80
CA ILE A 140 -6.40 5.13 -3.68
C ILE A 140 -6.52 4.26 -4.93
N THR A 141 -6.93 2.99 -4.76
CA THR A 141 -7.11 2.06 -5.89
C THR A 141 -8.32 2.37 -6.78
N LYS A 142 -9.11 3.40 -6.46
CA LYS A 142 -10.18 3.93 -7.32
C LYS A 142 -9.84 5.30 -7.91
N ASP A 143 -8.60 5.78 -7.71
CA ASP A 143 -8.21 7.18 -7.97
C ASP A 143 -9.22 8.19 -7.38
N LYS A 144 -9.74 7.91 -6.18
CA LYS A 144 -10.67 8.80 -5.47
C LYS A 144 -9.95 9.53 -4.33
N PRO A 145 -10.28 10.82 -4.10
CA PRO A 145 -9.78 11.55 -2.94
C PRO A 145 -10.30 10.90 -1.66
N ILE A 146 -9.44 10.76 -0.65
CA ILE A 146 -9.82 10.20 0.64
C ILE A 146 -10.72 11.19 1.37
N THR A 147 -12.02 10.88 1.47
CA THR A 147 -13.04 11.78 2.05
C THR A 147 -13.74 11.22 3.29
N PHE A 148 -13.41 9.99 3.69
CA PHE A 148 -13.99 9.42 4.90
C PHE A 148 -13.37 10.04 6.16
N THR A 149 -13.99 9.76 7.30
CA THR A 149 -13.53 10.21 8.63
C THR A 149 -13.71 9.09 9.65
N GLN A 150 -13.18 9.27 10.87
CA GLN A 150 -13.37 8.37 12.00
C GLN A 150 -14.84 7.98 12.24
N LYS A 151 -15.80 8.89 11.99
CA LYS A 151 -17.24 8.65 12.17
C LYS A 151 -17.77 7.48 11.34
N HIS A 152 -17.09 7.14 10.24
CA HIS A 152 -17.49 6.07 9.33
C HIS A 152 -16.97 4.68 9.73
N MET A 153 -16.00 4.59 10.66
CA MET A 153 -15.36 3.31 11.01
C MET A 153 -16.34 2.24 11.51
N PRO A 154 -17.35 2.54 12.36
CA PRO A 154 -18.33 1.53 12.77
C PRO A 154 -19.10 0.93 11.58
N TYR A 155 -19.46 1.77 10.61
CA TYR A 155 -20.11 1.31 9.38
C TYR A 155 -19.15 0.49 8.51
N PHE A 156 -17.93 0.98 8.28
CA PHE A 156 -16.95 0.26 7.47
C PHE A 156 -16.58 -1.10 8.06
N ARG A 157 -16.53 -1.25 9.39
CA ARG A 157 -16.32 -2.55 10.03
C ARG A 157 -17.43 -3.54 9.68
N ARG A 158 -18.70 -3.14 9.85
CA ARG A 158 -19.86 -3.98 9.50
C ARG A 158 -19.88 -4.31 7.99
N ARG A 159 -19.63 -3.30 7.15
CA ARG A 159 -19.58 -3.47 5.70
C ARG A 159 -18.45 -4.42 5.28
N MET A 160 -17.27 -4.30 5.87
CA MET A 160 -16.13 -5.15 5.54
C MET A 160 -16.38 -6.62 5.87
N VAL A 161 -17.09 -6.93 6.96
CA VAL A 161 -17.52 -8.32 7.25
C VAL A 161 -18.36 -8.86 6.10
N TRP A 162 -19.35 -8.10 5.64
CA TRP A 162 -20.16 -8.49 4.48
C TRP A 162 -19.32 -8.64 3.21
N GLU A 163 -18.43 -7.69 2.92
CA GLU A 163 -17.57 -7.71 1.72
C GLU A 163 -16.63 -8.93 1.70
N ILE A 164 -16.09 -9.31 2.87
CA ILE A 164 -15.22 -10.48 3.02
C ILE A 164 -16.02 -11.76 2.80
N LEU A 165 -17.17 -11.92 3.48
CA LEU A 165 -18.00 -13.12 3.38
C LEU A 165 -18.54 -13.34 1.98
N ASN A 166 -18.81 -12.27 1.24
CA ASN A 166 -19.36 -12.34 -0.11
C ASN A 166 -18.29 -12.23 -1.21
N HIS A 167 -17.01 -12.12 -0.84
CA HIS A 167 -15.90 -11.90 -1.77
C HIS A 167 -16.14 -10.75 -2.77
N LYS A 168 -16.87 -9.70 -2.36
CA LYS A 168 -17.32 -8.62 -3.23
C LYS A 168 -17.26 -7.27 -2.51
N LEU A 169 -16.57 -6.31 -3.11
CA LEU A 169 -16.53 -4.93 -2.63
C LEU A 169 -17.76 -4.16 -3.11
N LEU A 170 -18.35 -3.37 -2.21
CA LEU A 170 -19.49 -2.48 -2.52
C LEU A 170 -19.06 -1.09 -3.00
#